data_AF-D6R858-F1
#
_entry.id   AF-D6R858-F1
#
_cell.length_a   1.000
_cell.length_b   1.000
_cell.length_c   1.000
_cell.angle_alpha   90.00
_cell.angle_beta   90.00
_cell.angle_gamma   90.00
#
_symmetry.space_group_name_H-M   'P 1'
#
loop_
_entity.id
_entity.type
_entity.pdbx_description
1 polymer ?
#
loop_
_entity_poly.entity_id
_entity_poly.type
_entity_poly.pdbx_seq_one_letter_code
_entity_poly.pdbx_strand_id
1 'polypeptide(L)'
;MDDRILRLYDEYTHAPMPRRTFLERLAALCGSTAAAVAILPLLDSNYAHAAIAPDDARLATERARYKGASGDIDAYVAMPKSGPGKRAAVIVIHENRGLSPHIQDVARRVALLGYTGIA
;
A
#
# COMPACT_ATOMS: atom_id res chain seq x y z
N MET A 1 -6.41 19.39 1.68
CA MET A 1 -7.79 18.96 1.41
C MET A 1 -8.66 19.44 2.57
N ASP A 2 -9.93 19.75 2.34
CA ASP A 2 -10.85 20.23 3.39
C ASP A 2 -11.05 19.16 4.48
N ASP A 3 -10.89 19.52 5.75
CA ASP A 3 -11.04 18.61 6.89
C ASP A 3 -12.42 17.94 6.96
N ARG A 4 -13.46 18.60 6.47
CA ARG A 4 -14.83 18.05 6.43
C ARG A 4 -14.92 16.87 5.47
N ILE A 5 -14.20 16.93 4.36
CA ILE A 5 -14.13 15.84 3.37
C ILE A 5 -13.39 14.64 3.98
N LEU A 6 -12.27 14.89 4.68
CA LEU A 6 -11.50 13.84 5.35
C LEU A 6 -12.31 13.12 6.43
N ARG A 7 -13.03 13.86 7.27
CA ARG A 7 -13.91 13.28 8.30
C ARG A 7 -15.07 12.48 7.70
N LEU A 8 -15.67 12.97 6.61
CA LEU A 8 -16.73 12.25 5.91
C LEU A 8 -16.23 10.92 5.33
N TYR A 9 -15.03 10.91 4.77
CA TYR A 9 -14.41 9.70 4.26
C TYR A 9 -14.07 8.72 5.39
N ASP A 10 -13.53 9.21 6.51
CA ASP A 10 -13.23 8.41 7.70
C ASP A 10 -14.50 7.73 8.28
N GLU A 11 -15.61 8.47 8.39
CA GLU A 11 -16.89 7.92 8.80
C GLU A 11 -17.38 6.84 7.82
N TYR A 12 -17.23 7.07 6.50
CA TYR A 12 -17.61 6.09 5.48
C TYR A 12 -16.77 4.80 5.56
N THR A 13 -15.48 4.89 5.90
CA THR A 13 -14.60 3.72 5.97
C THR A 13 -14.71 2.94 7.29
N HIS A 14 -15.10 3.59 8.38
CA HIS A 14 -15.08 3.01 9.72
C HIS A 14 -16.46 2.80 10.36
N ALA A 15 -17.52 3.40 9.81
CA ALA A 15 -18.91 3.20 10.24
C ALA A 15 -19.76 2.63 9.08
N PRO A 16 -20.89 1.96 9.34
CA PRO A 16 -21.77 1.47 8.28
C PRO A 16 -22.52 2.64 7.60
N MET A 17 -21.84 3.35 6.69
CA MET A 17 -22.45 4.34 5.81
C MET A 17 -22.64 3.75 4.40
N PRO A 18 -23.86 3.77 3.83
CA PRO A 18 -24.06 3.38 2.45
C PRO A 18 -23.28 4.27 1.48
N ARG A 19 -22.63 3.67 0.47
CA ARG A 19 -21.86 4.39 -0.56
C ARG A 19 -22.64 5.53 -1.21
N ARG A 20 -23.95 5.35 -1.45
CA ARG A 20 -24.81 6.38 -2.02
C ARG A 20 -24.89 7.62 -1.11
N THR A 21 -25.12 7.42 0.19
CA THR A 21 -25.18 8.50 1.19
C THR A 21 -23.85 9.24 1.28
N PHE A 22 -22.73 8.51 1.21
CA PHE A 22 -21.40 9.10 1.16
C PHE A 22 -21.23 10.03 -0.06
N LEU A 23 -21.57 9.56 -1.26
CA LEU A 23 -21.44 10.33 -2.50
C LEU A 23 -22.35 11.58 -2.51
N GLU A 24 -23.57 11.47 -1.99
CA GLU A 24 -24.50 12.60 -1.86
C GLU A 24 -23.92 13.69 -0.94
N ARG A 25 -23.39 13.31 0.23
CA ARG A 25 -22.75 14.24 1.17
C ARG A 25 -21.47 14.84 0.61
N LEU A 26 -20.66 14.04 -0.10
CA LEU A 26 -19.43 14.51 -0.73
C LEU A 26 -19.73 15.53 -1.83
N ALA A 27 -20.76 15.31 -2.66
CA ALA A 27 -21.21 16.26 -3.68
C ALA A 27 -21.67 17.59 -3.06
N ALA A 28 -22.37 17.55 -1.92
CA ALA A 28 -22.76 18.75 -1.19
C ALA A 28 -21.54 19.53 -0.66
N LEU A 29 -20.51 18.85 -0.14
CA LEU A 29 -19.27 19.49 0.32
C LEU A 29 -18.43 20.06 -0.84
N CYS A 30 -18.39 19.37 -1.98
CA CYS A 30 -17.62 19.78 -3.16
C CYS A 30 -18.36 20.79 -4.04
N GLY A 31 -19.64 21.06 -3.77
CA GLY A 31 -20.50 21.95 -4.56
C GLY A 31 -20.95 21.38 -5.91
N SER A 32 -20.51 20.17 -6.29
CA SER A 32 -21.00 19.47 -7.48
C SER A 32 -20.66 17.97 -7.44
N THR A 33 -21.46 17.17 -8.16
CA THR A 33 -21.20 15.73 -8.37
C THR A 33 -19.90 15.49 -9.15
N ALA A 34 -19.61 16.34 -10.14
CA ALA A 34 -18.39 16.23 -10.95
C ALA A 34 -17.13 16.40 -10.09
N ALA A 35 -17.12 17.42 -9.21
CA ALA A 35 -16.01 17.64 -8.29
C ALA A 35 -15.87 16.51 -7.26
N ALA A 36 -16.99 15.99 -6.73
CA ALA A 36 -16.96 14.85 -5.82
C ALA A 36 -16.33 13.61 -6.45
N VAL A 37 -16.69 13.27 -7.69
CA VAL A 37 -16.10 12.13 -8.42
C VAL A 37 -14.61 12.34 -8.68
N ALA A 38 -14.19 13.56 -9.01
CA ALA A 38 -12.78 13.88 -9.27
C ALA A 38 -11.88 13.74 -8.03
N ILE A 39 -12.43 13.92 -6.83
CA ILE A 39 -11.67 13.86 -5.57
C ILE A 39 -11.59 12.43 -5.01
N LEU A 40 -12.47 11.50 -5.40
CA LEU A 40 -12.47 10.12 -4.89
C LEU A 40 -11.10 9.42 -4.94
N PRO A 41 -10.32 9.48 -6.03
CA PRO A 41 -9.01 8.84 -6.10
C PRO A 41 -7.97 9.46 -5.14
N LEU A 42 -8.19 10.70 -4.73
CA LEU A 42 -7.33 11.43 -3.78
C LEU A 42 -7.66 11.09 -2.32
N LEU A 43 -8.87 10.59 -2.06
CA LEU A 43 -9.29 10.10 -0.75
C LEU A 43 -8.83 8.67 -0.50
N ASP A 44 -8.70 7.88 -1.57
CA ASP A 44 -8.19 6.53 -1.48
C ASP A 44 -6.69 6.51 -1.16
N SER A 45 -6.22 5.42 -0.57
CA SER A 45 -4.80 5.24 -0.24
C SER A 45 -3.97 5.09 -1.53
N ASN A 46 -3.53 6.21 -2.09
CA ASN A 46 -2.67 6.21 -3.27
C ASN A 46 -1.20 5.97 -2.89
N TYR A 47 -0.82 4.70 -2.85
CA TYR A 47 0.54 4.25 -2.53
C TYR A 47 1.60 4.57 -3.60
N ALA A 48 1.23 5.24 -4.69
CA ALA A 48 2.16 5.56 -5.78
C ALA A 48 3.11 6.72 -5.45
N HIS A 49 2.75 7.59 -4.51
CA HIS A 49 3.63 8.70 -4.12
C HIS A 49 4.86 8.19 -3.36
N ALA A 50 6.04 8.37 -3.97
CA ALA A 50 7.36 7.99 -3.44
C ALA A 50 7.67 6.48 -3.36
N ALA A 51 7.03 5.64 -4.19
CA ALA A 51 7.37 4.23 -4.30
C ALA A 51 8.70 4.01 -5.07
N ILE A 52 9.53 3.09 -4.59
CA ILE A 52 10.62 2.46 -5.33
C ILE A 52 10.01 1.62 -6.44
N ALA A 53 10.49 1.82 -7.66
CA ALA A 53 10.02 1.09 -8.84
C ALA A 53 10.22 -0.42 -8.64
N PRO A 54 9.25 -1.27 -9.05
CA PRO A 54 9.39 -2.73 -8.97
C PRO A 54 10.62 -3.27 -9.70
N ASP A 55 11.11 -2.57 -10.72
CA ASP A 55 12.25 -2.89 -11.57
C ASP A 55 13.50 -2.05 -11.26
N ASP A 56 13.60 -1.45 -10.07
CA ASP A 56 14.78 -0.68 -9.65
C ASP A 56 16.07 -1.48 -9.89
N ALA A 57 16.97 -0.92 -10.71
CA ALA A 57 18.15 -1.62 -11.20
C ALA A 57 19.07 -2.10 -10.07
N ARG A 58 19.02 -1.47 -8.89
CA ARG A 58 19.84 -1.81 -7.71
C ARG A 58 19.34 -3.06 -6.98
N LEU A 59 18.12 -3.49 -7.24
CA LEU A 59 17.46 -4.57 -6.52
C LEU A 59 17.29 -5.83 -7.38
N ALA A 60 17.41 -6.98 -6.73
CA ALA A 60 16.92 -8.26 -7.21
C ALA A 60 15.67 -8.60 -6.38
N THR A 61 14.56 -8.91 -7.06
CA THR A 61 13.27 -9.16 -6.42
C THR A 61 12.69 -10.48 -6.88
N GLU A 62 12.04 -11.20 -5.97
CA GLU A 62 11.45 -12.51 -6.23
C GLU A 62 10.09 -12.63 -5.53
N ARG A 63 9.18 -13.40 -6.12
CA ARG A 63 8.01 -13.91 -5.39
C ARG A 63 8.29 -15.34 -4.92
N ALA A 64 8.33 -15.51 -3.62
CA ALA A 64 8.44 -16.81 -2.99
C ALA A 64 7.06 -17.32 -2.55
N ARG A 65 6.94 -18.63 -2.39
CA ARG A 65 5.76 -19.27 -1.80
C ARG A 65 6.21 -20.36 -0.84
N TYR A 66 5.60 -20.41 0.34
CA TYR A 66 5.91 -21.42 1.35
C TYR A 66 4.65 -21.97 2.02
N LYS A 67 4.77 -23.15 2.62
CA LYS A 67 3.66 -23.82 3.32
C LYS A 67 3.43 -23.12 4.67
N GLY A 68 2.27 -22.50 4.83
CA GLY A 68 1.76 -22.00 6.10
C GLY A 68 0.85 -23.01 6.79
N ALA A 69 0.39 -22.67 8.00
CA ALA A 69 -0.44 -23.55 8.83
C ALA A 69 -1.81 -23.88 8.19
N SER A 70 -2.40 -22.93 7.46
CA SER A 70 -3.73 -23.05 6.85
C SER A 70 -3.73 -23.07 5.33
N GLY A 71 -2.54 -23.09 4.70
CA GLY A 71 -2.41 -23.01 3.25
C GLY A 71 -1.08 -22.40 2.83
N ASP A 72 -0.89 -22.25 1.52
CA ASP A 72 0.30 -21.59 0.98
C ASP A 72 0.28 -20.09 1.27
N ILE A 73 1.42 -19.57 1.69
CA ILE A 73 1.65 -18.14 1.90
C ILE A 73 2.56 -17.65 0.79
N ASP A 74 2.15 -16.58 0.12
CA ASP A 74 2.99 -15.86 -0.83
C ASP A 74 3.85 -14.84 -0.07
N ALA A 75 5.10 -14.68 -0.50
CA ALA A 75 6.00 -13.65 -0.02
C ALA A 75 6.63 -12.88 -1.19
N TYR A 76 7.04 -11.65 -0.93
CA TYR A 76 7.85 -10.82 -1.80
C TYR A 76 9.21 -10.59 -1.16
N VAL A 77 10.27 -11.00 -1.86
CA VAL A 77 11.65 -10.87 -1.39
C VAL A 77 12.34 -9.81 -2.21
N ALA A 78 12.97 -8.84 -1.56
CA ALA A 78 13.80 -7.82 -2.17
C ALA A 78 15.21 -7.85 -1.58
N MET A 79 16.22 -7.79 -2.45
CA MET A 79 17.62 -7.89 -2.10
C MET A 79 18.46 -6.89 -2.88
N PRO A 80 19.50 -6.26 -2.29
CA PRO A 80 20.53 -5.57 -3.05
C PRO A 80 21.20 -6.49 -4.09
N LYS A 81 21.45 -5.99 -5.30
CA LYS A 81 22.31 -6.68 -6.27
C LYS A 81 23.80 -6.60 -5.90
N SER A 82 24.23 -5.51 -5.28
CA SER A 82 25.62 -5.28 -4.85
C SER A 82 25.80 -5.44 -3.35
N GLY A 83 27.03 -5.74 -2.91
CA GLY A 83 27.39 -5.89 -1.51
C GLY A 83 27.55 -7.35 -1.06
N PRO A 84 27.79 -7.59 0.24
CA PRO A 84 28.12 -8.92 0.76
C PRO A 84 27.00 -9.94 0.49
N GLY A 85 27.38 -11.20 0.23
CA GLY A 85 26.43 -12.26 -0.13
C GLY A 85 25.52 -12.70 1.04
N LYS A 86 26.03 -12.71 2.28
CA LYS A 86 25.22 -12.95 3.49
C LYS A 86 24.80 -11.62 4.10
N ARG A 87 23.52 -11.49 4.43
CA ARG A 87 22.90 -10.24 4.92
C ARG A 87 21.90 -10.57 6.02
N ALA A 88 21.71 -9.64 6.96
CA ALA A 88 20.59 -9.73 7.88
C ALA A 88 19.27 -9.55 7.12
N ALA A 89 18.21 -10.21 7.61
CA ALA A 89 16.88 -10.14 7.02
C ALA A 89 15.93 -9.34 7.91
N VAL A 90 14.98 -8.66 7.28
CA VAL A 90 13.88 -7.95 7.93
C VAL A 90 12.58 -8.47 7.34
N ILE A 91 11.68 -8.91 8.22
CA ILE A 91 10.34 -9.38 7.85
C ILE A 91 9.36 -8.23 8.06
N VAL A 92 8.68 -7.84 7.00
CA VAL A 92 7.64 -6.81 6.96
C VAL A 92 6.30 -7.51 6.99
N ILE A 93 5.65 -7.53 8.15
CA ILE A 93 4.31 -8.10 8.28
C ILE A 93 3.30 -7.03 7.84
N HIS A 94 2.56 -7.33 6.78
CA HIS A 94 1.55 -6.44 6.24
C HIS A 94 0.33 -6.29 7.17
N GLU A 95 -0.45 -5.25 6.92
CA GLU A 95 -1.74 -5.01 7.57
C GLU A 95 -2.86 -5.89 6.99
N ASN A 96 -4.14 -5.56 7.24
CA ASN A 96 -5.27 -6.46 6.98
C ASN A 96 -5.57 -6.69 5.48
N ARG A 97 -4.88 -5.97 4.59
CA ARG A 97 -5.03 -6.06 3.12
C ARG A 97 -4.09 -7.04 2.43
N GLY A 98 -3.19 -7.69 3.18
CA GLY A 98 -2.25 -8.62 2.57
C GLY A 98 -1.04 -7.97 1.92
N LEU A 99 -0.37 -8.74 1.07
CA LEU A 99 0.83 -8.35 0.33
C LEU A 99 0.53 -7.34 -0.80
N SER A 100 0.26 -6.09 -0.41
CA SER A 100 -0.06 -5.01 -1.35
C SER A 100 1.22 -4.41 -1.99
N PRO A 101 1.10 -3.66 -3.10
CA PRO A 101 2.23 -2.96 -3.72
C PRO A 101 3.00 -2.05 -2.75
N HIS A 102 2.30 -1.48 -1.76
CA HIS A 102 2.92 -0.67 -0.70
C HIS A 102 3.82 -1.49 0.21
N ILE A 103 3.39 -2.67 0.64
CA ILE A 103 4.18 -3.53 1.52
C ILE A 103 5.41 -4.04 0.77
N GLN A 104 5.25 -4.40 -0.51
CA GLN A 104 6.39 -4.73 -1.38
C GLN A 104 7.36 -3.55 -1.50
N ASP A 105 6.86 -2.31 -1.56
CA ASP A 105 7.68 -1.11 -1.57
C ASP A 105 8.48 -0.93 -0.27
N VAL A 106 7.87 -1.17 0.89
CA VAL A 106 8.57 -1.16 2.18
C VAL A 106 9.71 -2.18 2.18
N ALA A 107 9.48 -3.40 1.67
CA ALA A 107 10.55 -4.40 1.52
C ALA A 107 11.67 -3.91 0.58
N ARG A 108 11.35 -3.23 -0.53
CA ARG A 108 12.37 -2.61 -1.41
C ARG A 108 13.17 -1.52 -0.72
N ARG A 109 12.53 -0.66 0.08
CA ARG A 109 13.23 0.38 0.88
C ARG A 109 14.19 -0.24 1.87
N VAL A 110 13.77 -1.31 2.55
CA VAL A 110 14.64 -2.07 3.46
C VAL A 110 15.81 -2.70 2.70
N ALA A 111 15.55 -3.24 1.52
CA ALA A 111 16.61 -3.79 0.67
C ALA A 111 17.62 -2.72 0.26
N LEU A 112 17.18 -1.51 -0.10
CA LEU A 112 18.09 -0.40 -0.44
C LEU A 112 18.98 0.06 0.74
N LEU A 113 18.62 -0.28 1.98
CA LEU A 113 19.46 -0.06 3.17
C LEU A 113 20.48 -1.19 3.41
N GLY A 114 20.54 -2.20 2.55
CA GLY A 114 21.54 -3.29 2.60
C GLY A 114 21.07 -4.61 3.21
N TYR A 115 19.78 -4.72 3.56
CA TYR A 115 19.19 -5.92 4.14
C TYR A 115 18.51 -6.81 3.10
N THR A 116 18.15 -8.03 3.47
CA THR A 116 17.12 -8.79 2.74
C THR A 116 15.75 -8.39 3.28
N GLY A 117 14.93 -7.72 2.46
CA GLY A 117 13.55 -7.39 2.81
C GLY A 117 12.61 -8.52 2.39
N ILE A 118 11.78 -9.00 3.30
CA ILE A 118 10.77 -10.03 3.04
C ILE A 118 9.41 -9.48 3.48
N ALA A 119 8.44 -9.47 2.58
CA ALA A 119 7.07 -9.02 2.82
C ALA A 119 6.06 -10.12 2.53
#